data_AF-A0A087DCH5-F1
#
_entry.id   AF-A0A087DCH5-F1
#
_cell.length_a   1.000
_cell.length_b   1.000
_cell.length_c   1.000
_cell.angle_alpha   90.00
_cell.angle_beta   90.00
_cell.angle_gamma   90.00
#
_symmetry.space_group_name_H-M   'P 1'
#
loop_
_entity.id
_entity.type
_entity.pdbx_description
1 polymer ?
#
loop_
_entity_poly.entity_id
_entity_poly.type
_entity_poly.pdbx_seq_one_letter_code
_entity_poly.pdbx_strand_id
1 'polypeptide(L)'
;MFEPGSFGFDLRPSELMERSDSEEAAYDAEHGPRFPVALRIRRVAQPDGGWLPVSAFDAASLGDPVPLFSVENVPADVVGLAVDYLTRVCSGSSARDAFRIPLAGAVLAGRADDGERLLSMVSGLSDRSVAAACRLCGYDAASRRGPSRWDPDRVPDPDYATLRNVRRMVGRSLRFIDLVGPVVWGGVHVRWRVYGSDHGRER
;
A
#
# COMPACT_ATOMS: atom_id res chain seq x y z
N MET A 1 14.47 -34.84 14.05
CA MET A 1 13.17 -34.59 13.40
C MET A 1 12.61 -33.38 14.12
N PHE A 2 12.65 -32.21 13.48
CA PHE A 2 12.18 -30.96 14.10
C PHE A 2 10.66 -30.84 13.87
N GLU A 3 9.91 -30.63 14.94
CA GLU A 3 8.47 -30.34 14.89
C GLU A 3 8.22 -29.04 14.11
N PRO A 4 7.33 -29.02 13.11
CA PRO A 4 6.89 -27.79 12.47
C PRO A 4 6.13 -26.94 13.50
N GLY A 5 6.66 -25.75 13.84
CA GLY A 5 6.05 -24.84 14.84
C GLY A 5 7.04 -24.23 15.85
N SER A 6 8.31 -24.65 15.85
CA SER A 6 9.31 -24.24 16.85
C SER A 6 9.71 -22.75 16.85
N PHE A 7 9.18 -21.92 15.94
CA PHE A 7 9.55 -20.49 15.84
C PHE A 7 8.35 -19.54 15.96
N GLY A 8 7.17 -20.01 16.39
CA GLY A 8 6.01 -19.15 16.60
C GLY A 8 5.39 -18.56 15.33
N PHE A 9 5.85 -19.00 14.15
CA PHE A 9 5.23 -18.66 12.88
C PHE A 9 4.28 -19.79 12.47
N ASP A 10 3.06 -19.41 12.11
CA ASP A 10 2.14 -20.30 11.42
C ASP A 10 2.64 -20.52 9.99
N LEU A 11 3.01 -21.76 9.67
CA LEU A 11 3.55 -22.18 8.38
C LEU A 11 2.53 -22.94 7.53
N ARG A 12 1.25 -22.92 7.92
CA ARG A 12 0.17 -23.54 7.14
C ARG A 12 0.02 -22.85 5.77
N PRO A 13 -0.41 -23.59 4.72
CA PRO A 13 -0.81 -23.00 3.44
C PRO A 13 -1.85 -21.89 3.60
N SER A 14 -1.80 -20.86 2.74
CA SER A 14 -2.68 -19.68 2.83
C SER A 14 -4.17 -20.05 2.80
N GLU A 15 -4.56 -21.04 2.00
CA GLU A 15 -5.95 -21.52 1.92
C GLU A 15 -6.45 -22.08 3.27
N LEU A 16 -5.56 -22.72 4.04
CA LEU A 16 -5.89 -23.25 5.36
C LEU A 16 -5.94 -22.14 6.41
N MET A 17 -5.08 -21.12 6.29
CA MET A 17 -5.17 -19.92 7.13
C MET A 17 -6.47 -19.17 6.88
N GLU A 18 -6.84 -18.91 5.62
CA GLU A 18 -8.09 -18.22 5.25
C GLU A 18 -9.33 -18.95 5.75
N ARG A 19 -9.33 -20.29 5.66
CA ARG A 19 -10.40 -21.12 6.20
C ARG A 19 -10.46 -21.04 7.73
N SER A 20 -9.31 -21.10 8.39
CA SER A 20 -9.20 -20.97 9.86
C SER A 20 -9.70 -19.61 10.33
N ASP A 21 -9.29 -18.52 9.68
CA ASP A 21 -9.70 -17.15 9.99
C ASP A 21 -11.20 -16.94 9.75
N SER A 22 -11.75 -17.56 8.70
CA SER A 22 -13.18 -17.51 8.38
C SER A 22 -14.02 -18.28 9.41
N GLU A 23 -13.55 -19.46 9.81
CA GLU A 23 -14.18 -20.28 10.85
C GLU A 23 -14.11 -19.58 12.23
N GLU A 24 -12.97 -18.98 12.55
CA GLU A 24 -12.78 -18.21 13.79
C GLU A 24 -13.65 -16.95 13.79
N ALA A 25 -13.73 -16.20 12.69
CA ALA A 25 -14.62 -15.04 12.55
C ALA A 25 -16.10 -15.42 12.68
N ALA A 26 -16.52 -16.57 12.13
CA ALA A 26 -17.88 -17.08 12.29
C ALA A 26 -18.19 -17.46 13.74
N TYR A 27 -17.26 -18.16 14.40
CA TYR A 27 -17.36 -18.47 15.82
C TYR A 27 -17.43 -17.20 16.68
N ASP A 28 -16.60 -16.20 16.38
CA ASP A 28 -16.57 -14.91 17.07
C ASP A 28 -17.83 -14.06 16.82
N ALA A 29 -18.47 -14.21 15.67
CA ALA A 29 -19.75 -13.57 15.39
C ALA A 29 -20.89 -14.18 16.22
N GLU A 30 -20.84 -15.48 16.47
CA GLU A 30 -21.87 -16.21 17.22
C GLU A 30 -21.62 -16.19 18.75
N HIS A 31 -20.37 -16.30 19.17
CA HIS A 31 -19.96 -16.52 20.56
C HIS A 31 -19.04 -15.42 21.10
N GLY A 32 -18.55 -14.52 20.24
CA GLY A 32 -17.58 -13.52 20.63
C GLY A 32 -18.18 -12.42 21.51
N PRO A 33 -17.31 -11.64 22.16
CA PRO A 33 -17.76 -10.60 23.05
C PRO A 33 -18.62 -9.55 22.34
N ARG A 34 -19.78 -9.21 22.94
CA ARG A 34 -20.82 -8.30 22.41
C ARG A 34 -20.42 -6.81 22.31
N PHE A 35 -19.14 -6.47 22.42
CA PHE A 35 -18.66 -5.09 22.29
C PHE A 35 -18.01 -4.87 20.92
N PRO A 36 -18.15 -3.65 20.34
CA PRO A 36 -17.57 -3.29 19.05
C PRO A 36 -16.07 -3.62 18.94
N VAL A 37 -15.59 -3.95 17.74
CA VAL A 37 -14.17 -4.23 17.43
C VAL A 37 -13.22 -3.15 17.97
N ALA A 38 -13.63 -1.87 17.90
CA ALA A 38 -12.87 -0.75 18.43
C ALA A 38 -12.69 -0.75 19.96
N LEU A 39 -13.52 -1.48 20.72
CA LEU A 39 -13.33 -1.69 22.15
C LEU A 39 -12.50 -2.94 22.45
N ARG A 40 -12.40 -3.89 21.52
CA ARG A 40 -11.55 -5.09 21.65
C ARG A 40 -10.07 -4.72 21.66
N ILE A 41 -9.64 -3.76 20.82
CA ILE A 41 -8.25 -3.28 20.76
C ILE A 41 -7.77 -2.74 22.12
N ARG A 42 -8.67 -2.18 22.95
CA ARG A 42 -8.35 -1.66 24.29
C ARG A 42 -8.03 -2.75 25.30
N ARG A 43 -8.32 -4.01 24.98
CA ARG A 43 -8.01 -5.18 25.81
C ARG A 43 -6.72 -5.87 25.39
N VAL A 44 -6.18 -5.52 24.23
CA VAL A 44 -4.92 -6.06 23.71
C VAL A 44 -3.86 -4.97 23.86
N ALA A 45 -2.99 -5.10 24.85
CA ALA A 45 -1.81 -4.27 24.97
C ALA A 45 -0.65 -4.94 24.23
N GLN A 46 0.12 -4.16 23.46
CA GLN A 46 1.43 -4.64 23.03
C GLN A 46 2.36 -4.72 24.26
N PRO A 47 3.20 -5.75 24.38
CA PRO A 47 4.23 -5.78 25.42
C PRO A 47 5.20 -4.61 25.25
N ASP A 48 5.84 -4.20 26.35
CA ASP A 48 6.88 -3.17 26.30
C ASP A 48 7.99 -3.60 25.34
N GLY A 49 8.30 -2.75 24.36
CA GLY A 49 9.24 -3.07 23.27
C GLY A 49 8.61 -3.75 22.04
N GLY A 50 7.30 -4.00 22.05
CA GLY A 50 6.57 -4.60 20.93
C GLY A 50 6.74 -6.12 20.82
N TRP A 51 5.99 -6.73 19.91
CA TRP A 51 6.02 -8.19 19.72
C TRP A 51 7.29 -8.71 19.03
N LEU A 52 7.96 -7.85 18.28
CA LEU A 52 9.13 -8.20 17.48
C LEU A 52 10.26 -7.22 17.84
N PRO A 53 11.36 -7.69 18.46
CA PRO A 53 12.46 -6.80 18.82
C PRO A 53 13.14 -6.30 17.55
N VAL A 54 13.34 -4.97 17.44
CA VAL A 54 14.00 -4.36 16.28
C VAL A 54 15.41 -4.94 16.06
N SER A 55 16.09 -5.34 17.13
CA SER A 55 17.39 -6.00 17.09
C SER A 55 17.40 -7.38 16.40
N ALA A 56 16.24 -7.98 16.15
CA ALA A 56 16.12 -9.22 15.38
C ALA A 56 16.07 -8.99 13.86
N PHE A 57 16.12 -7.74 13.39
CA PHE A 57 16.05 -7.40 11.97
C PHE A 57 17.34 -6.75 11.47
N ASP A 58 17.71 -7.11 10.24
CA ASP A 58 18.74 -6.42 9.49
C ASP A 58 18.15 -5.23 8.73
N ALA A 59 18.85 -4.09 8.76
CA ALA A 59 18.47 -2.92 8.00
C ALA A 59 19.14 -2.96 6.62
N ALA A 60 18.34 -3.15 5.56
CA ALA A 60 18.81 -3.02 4.18
C ALA A 60 18.48 -1.62 3.63
N SER A 61 19.50 -0.87 3.22
CA SER A 61 19.31 0.43 2.58
C SER A 61 19.10 0.27 1.07
N LEU A 62 17.92 0.66 0.58
CA LEU A 62 17.63 0.75 -0.85
C LEU A 62 17.96 2.14 -1.36
N GLY A 63 19.27 2.41 -1.44
CA GLY A 63 19.79 3.69 -1.89
C GLY A 63 19.34 4.04 -3.31
N ASP A 64 18.98 5.30 -3.49
CA ASP A 64 18.79 5.90 -4.80
C ASP A 64 19.61 7.20 -4.85
N PRO A 65 20.72 7.25 -5.62
CA PRO A 65 21.61 8.41 -5.63
C PRO A 65 20.99 9.63 -6.31
N VAL A 66 19.84 9.47 -6.98
CA VAL A 66 19.16 10.58 -7.66
C VAL A 66 18.25 11.29 -6.64
N PRO A 67 18.54 12.55 -6.28
CA PRO A 67 17.70 13.31 -5.37
C PRO A 67 16.35 13.63 -6.04
N LEU A 68 15.33 13.78 -5.19
CA LEU A 68 14.05 14.38 -5.61
C LEU A 68 14.19 15.90 -5.61
N PHE A 69 13.38 16.58 -6.41
CA PHE A 69 13.20 18.02 -6.26
C PHE A 69 12.59 18.33 -4.90
N SER A 70 13.08 19.38 -4.24
CA SER A 70 12.62 19.79 -2.90
C SER A 70 11.29 20.55 -2.90
N VAL A 71 10.88 21.07 -4.06
CA VAL A 71 9.64 21.84 -4.23
C VAL A 71 8.91 21.28 -5.44
N GLU A 72 7.62 21.04 -5.25
CA GLU A 72 6.65 20.55 -6.23
C GLU A 72 5.40 21.43 -6.16
N ASN A 73 4.64 21.53 -7.24
CA ASN A 73 3.43 22.35 -7.28
C ASN A 73 2.15 21.59 -6.87
N VAL A 74 2.18 20.25 -6.85
CA VAL A 74 1.05 19.42 -6.40
C VAL A 74 1.18 19.12 -4.90
N PRO A 75 0.08 19.15 -4.11
CA PRO A 75 0.12 18.80 -2.69
C PRO A 75 0.70 17.41 -2.42
N ALA A 76 1.55 17.31 -1.39
CA ALA A 76 2.28 16.09 -1.07
C ALA A 76 1.38 14.86 -0.82
N ASP A 77 0.18 15.06 -0.27
CA ASP A 77 -0.76 13.96 -0.04
C ASP A 77 -1.33 13.41 -1.35
N VAL A 78 -1.55 14.27 -2.35
CA VAL A 78 -1.97 13.87 -3.71
C VAL A 78 -0.82 13.17 -4.43
N VAL A 79 0.40 13.67 -4.30
CA VAL A 79 1.62 13.02 -4.83
C VAL A 79 1.78 11.61 -4.26
N GLY A 80 1.61 11.44 -2.94
CA GLY A 80 1.67 10.13 -2.28
C GLY A 80 0.64 9.14 -2.82
N LEU A 81 -0.61 9.58 -3.01
CA LEU A 81 -1.68 8.76 -3.61
C LEU A 81 -1.37 8.39 -5.06
N ALA A 82 -0.88 9.35 -5.86
CA ALA A 82 -0.51 9.10 -7.24
C ALA A 82 0.61 8.06 -7.34
N VAL A 83 1.63 8.13 -6.48
CA VAL A 83 2.69 7.13 -6.38
C VAL A 83 2.12 5.75 -6.00
N ASP A 84 1.27 5.65 -4.99
CA ASP A 84 0.65 4.38 -4.57
C ASP A 84 -0.16 3.73 -5.70
N TYR A 85 -1.11 4.47 -6.29
CA TYR A 85 -1.96 3.91 -7.34
C TYR A 85 -1.18 3.58 -8.61
N LEU A 86 -0.25 4.43 -9.05
CA LEU A 86 0.59 4.13 -10.21
C LEU A 86 1.51 2.92 -9.94
N THR A 87 2.03 2.77 -8.72
CA THR A 87 2.81 1.59 -8.35
C THR A 87 1.99 0.32 -8.52
N ARG A 88 0.71 0.30 -8.09
CA ARG A 88 -0.18 -0.85 -8.28
C ARG A 88 -0.42 -1.16 -9.75
N VAL A 89 -0.67 -0.13 -10.57
CA VAL A 89 -0.85 -0.29 -12.02
C VAL A 89 0.40 -0.87 -12.66
N CYS A 90 1.57 -0.31 -12.35
CA CYS A 90 2.85 -0.79 -12.89
C CYS A 90 3.24 -2.17 -12.34
N SER A 91 2.68 -2.59 -11.20
CA SER A 91 2.86 -3.93 -10.62
C SER A 91 1.82 -4.94 -11.11
N GLY A 92 0.97 -4.59 -12.07
CA GLY A 92 0.05 -5.51 -12.75
C GLY A 92 -1.44 -5.35 -12.42
N SER A 93 -1.82 -4.43 -11.54
CA SER A 93 -3.25 -4.12 -11.33
C SER A 93 -3.85 -3.39 -12.53
N SER A 94 -5.13 -3.62 -12.82
CA SER A 94 -5.84 -2.77 -13.79
C SER A 94 -5.92 -1.33 -13.27
N ALA A 95 -5.89 -0.35 -14.18
CA ALA A 95 -6.05 1.05 -13.80
C ALA A 95 -7.37 1.29 -13.04
N ARG A 96 -8.47 0.64 -13.49
CA ARG A 96 -9.78 0.79 -12.88
C ARG A 96 -9.81 0.28 -11.44
N ASP A 97 -9.20 -0.87 -11.16
CA ASP A 97 -9.16 -1.44 -9.81
C ASP A 97 -8.26 -0.64 -8.88
N ALA A 98 -7.09 -0.21 -9.38
CA ALA A 98 -6.16 0.60 -8.62
C ALA A 98 -6.79 1.94 -8.22
N PHE A 99 -7.47 2.62 -9.16
CA PHE A 99 -8.06 3.94 -8.96
C PHE A 99 -9.55 3.90 -8.56
N ARG A 100 -10.07 2.78 -8.02
CA ARG A 100 -11.50 2.68 -7.65
C ARG A 100 -11.96 3.76 -6.66
N ILE A 101 -11.10 4.12 -5.71
CA ILE A 101 -11.40 5.11 -4.66
C ILE A 101 -11.54 6.51 -5.26
N PRO A 102 -10.57 7.03 -6.04
CA PRO A 102 -10.75 8.32 -6.69
C PRO A 102 -11.88 8.32 -7.73
N LEU A 103 -12.15 7.20 -8.42
CA LEU A 103 -13.31 7.09 -9.31
C LEU A 103 -14.63 7.23 -8.55
N ALA A 104 -14.78 6.57 -7.41
CA ALA A 104 -15.94 6.75 -6.53
C ALA A 104 -16.03 8.21 -6.03
N GLY A 105 -14.90 8.84 -5.74
CA GLY A 105 -14.83 10.25 -5.40
C GLY A 105 -15.31 11.17 -6.53
N ALA A 106 -14.95 10.87 -7.77
CA ALA A 106 -15.39 11.64 -8.94
C ALA A 106 -16.90 11.54 -9.15
N VAL A 107 -17.50 10.36 -8.91
CA VAL A 107 -18.95 10.19 -8.92
C VAL A 107 -19.62 11.04 -7.84
N LEU A 108 -19.12 11.00 -6.60
CA LEU A 108 -19.66 11.79 -5.49
C LEU A 108 -19.54 13.30 -5.72
N ALA A 109 -18.50 13.73 -6.43
CA ALA A 109 -18.29 15.12 -6.83
C ALA A 109 -19.14 15.55 -8.04
N GLY A 110 -19.94 14.66 -8.64
CA GLY A 110 -20.72 14.95 -9.85
C GLY A 110 -19.85 15.07 -11.11
N ARG A 111 -18.67 14.44 -11.13
CA ARG A 111 -17.64 14.53 -12.19
C ARG A 111 -17.22 13.16 -12.70
N ALA A 112 -18.16 12.22 -12.78
CA ALA A 112 -17.90 10.84 -13.20
C ALA A 112 -17.20 10.77 -14.57
N ASP A 113 -17.69 11.53 -15.56
CA ASP A 113 -17.12 11.56 -16.91
C ASP A 113 -15.67 12.06 -16.93
N ASP A 114 -15.34 13.05 -16.08
CA ASP A 114 -13.97 13.52 -15.94
C ASP A 114 -13.07 12.49 -15.26
N GLY A 115 -13.60 11.77 -14.26
CA GLY A 115 -12.92 10.64 -13.63
C GLY A 115 -12.55 9.55 -14.64
N GLU A 116 -13.52 9.12 -15.46
CA GLU A 116 -13.30 8.11 -16.51
C GLU A 116 -12.36 8.62 -17.62
N ARG A 117 -12.51 9.89 -18.02
CA ARG A 117 -11.61 10.52 -18.98
C ARG A 117 -10.16 10.54 -18.48
N LEU A 118 -9.94 10.92 -17.22
CA LEU A 118 -8.61 10.90 -16.61
C LEU A 118 -8.07 9.47 -16.51
N LEU A 119 -8.89 8.51 -16.08
CA LEU A 119 -8.53 7.11 -16.01
C LEU A 119 -8.05 6.57 -17.37
N SER A 120 -8.75 6.91 -18.46
CA SER A 120 -8.37 6.47 -19.81
C SER A 120 -6.98 6.95 -20.26
N MET A 121 -6.45 8.00 -19.62
CA MET A 121 -5.10 8.52 -19.89
C MET A 121 -4.03 7.85 -19.04
N VAL A 122 -4.41 7.13 -17.97
CA VAL A 122 -3.46 6.43 -17.08
C VAL A 122 -2.94 5.18 -17.79
N SER A 123 -1.75 5.33 -18.35
CA SER A 123 -1.03 4.28 -19.10
C SER A 123 0.47 4.40 -18.83
N GLY A 124 0.99 3.52 -17.98
CA GLY A 124 2.39 3.55 -17.55
C GLY A 124 2.78 4.88 -16.90
N LEU A 125 4.00 5.35 -17.19
CA LEU A 125 4.62 6.52 -16.53
C LEU A 125 4.92 7.70 -17.49
N SER A 126 4.16 7.84 -18.58
CA SER A 126 4.25 9.04 -19.45
C SER A 126 3.82 10.31 -18.70
N ASP A 127 4.20 11.51 -19.20
CA ASP A 127 3.85 12.79 -18.52
C ASP A 127 2.35 12.93 -18.41
N ARG A 128 1.66 12.57 -19.50
CA ARG A 128 0.21 12.54 -19.58
C ARG A 128 -0.42 11.58 -18.56
N SER A 129 0.14 10.38 -18.41
CA SER A 129 -0.34 9.38 -17.46
C SER A 129 -0.19 9.86 -16.02
N VAL A 130 0.99 10.36 -15.65
CA VAL A 130 1.27 10.86 -14.31
C VAL A 130 0.40 12.09 -14.00
N ALA A 131 0.27 13.02 -14.94
CA ALA A 131 -0.59 14.18 -14.77
C ALA A 131 -2.06 13.79 -14.57
N ALA A 132 -2.55 12.83 -15.35
CA ALA A 132 -3.91 12.32 -15.20
C ALA A 132 -4.12 11.62 -13.85
N ALA A 133 -3.13 10.82 -13.39
CA ALA A 133 -3.17 10.17 -12.09
C ALA A 133 -3.23 11.18 -10.94
N CYS A 134 -2.39 12.23 -10.94
CA CYS A 134 -2.44 13.29 -9.92
C CYS A 134 -3.81 13.96 -9.86
N ARG A 135 -4.38 14.35 -11.00
CA ARG A 135 -5.70 14.98 -11.07
C ARG A 135 -6.81 14.04 -10.60
N LEU A 136 -6.74 12.76 -10.98
CA LEU A 136 -7.69 11.74 -10.53
C LEU A 136 -7.61 11.54 -9.01
N CYS A 137 -6.41 11.53 -8.42
CA CYS A 137 -6.21 11.49 -6.97
C CYS A 137 -6.80 12.69 -6.23
N GLY A 138 -7.04 13.82 -6.89
CA GLY A 138 -7.76 14.97 -6.32
C GLY A 138 -9.16 14.60 -5.80
N TYR A 139 -9.80 13.59 -6.40
CA TYR A 139 -11.11 13.10 -6.00
C TYR A 139 -11.10 12.18 -4.77
N ASP A 140 -9.94 11.69 -4.30
CA ASP A 140 -9.87 10.85 -3.09
C ASP A 140 -10.48 11.54 -1.86
N ALA A 141 -10.34 12.86 -1.79
CA ALA A 141 -10.93 13.67 -0.72
C ALA A 141 -12.45 13.49 -0.64
N ALA A 142 -13.14 13.45 -1.78
CA ALA A 142 -14.59 13.23 -1.83
C ALA A 142 -14.97 11.84 -1.34
N SER A 143 -14.28 10.80 -1.79
CA SER A 143 -14.57 9.41 -1.38
C SER A 143 -14.30 9.18 0.10
N ARG A 144 -13.20 9.71 0.62
CA ARG A 144 -12.73 9.42 1.99
C ARG A 144 -13.34 10.33 3.05
N ARG A 145 -13.72 11.56 2.70
CA ARG A 145 -14.14 12.60 3.66
C ARG A 145 -15.45 13.30 3.28
N GLY A 146 -16.09 12.87 2.19
CA GLY A 146 -17.33 13.42 1.69
C GLY A 146 -17.13 14.48 0.60
N PRO A 147 -18.12 14.66 -0.31
CA PRO A 147 -18.00 15.48 -1.52
C PRO A 147 -17.69 16.96 -1.25
N SER A 148 -18.08 17.50 -0.09
CA SER A 148 -17.76 18.87 0.32
C SER A 148 -16.27 19.13 0.57
N ARG A 149 -15.45 18.07 0.61
CA ARG A 149 -13.99 18.15 0.78
C ARG A 149 -13.23 18.08 -0.53
N TRP A 150 -13.93 17.91 -1.65
CA TRP A 150 -13.32 18.05 -2.97
C TRP A 150 -13.33 19.51 -3.40
N ASP A 151 -12.24 19.91 -4.02
CA ASP A 151 -12.00 21.25 -4.54
C ASP A 151 -11.39 21.08 -5.95
N PRO A 152 -12.03 21.64 -7.00
CA PRO A 152 -11.56 21.51 -8.37
C PRO A 152 -10.19 22.17 -8.62
N ASP A 153 -9.82 23.18 -7.85
CA ASP A 153 -8.59 23.96 -8.06
C ASP A 153 -7.41 23.44 -7.21
N ARG A 154 -7.68 22.46 -6.34
CA ARG A 154 -6.69 21.89 -5.40
C ARG A 154 -5.51 21.22 -6.08
N VAL A 155 -5.73 20.62 -7.26
CA VAL A 155 -4.68 19.90 -8.00
C VAL A 155 -4.34 20.68 -9.26
N PRO A 156 -3.30 21.54 -9.23
CA PRO A 156 -2.85 22.23 -10.42
C PRO A 156 -2.26 21.25 -11.43
N ASP A 157 -2.02 21.74 -12.64
CA ASP A 157 -1.31 20.98 -13.66
C ASP A 157 0.10 20.63 -13.18
N PRO A 158 0.44 19.34 -13.03
CA PRO A 158 1.71 18.96 -12.42
C PRO A 158 2.89 19.46 -13.27
N ASP A 159 3.81 20.14 -12.60
CA ASP A 159 5.02 20.66 -13.24
C ASP A 159 6.07 19.56 -13.48
N TYR A 160 7.15 19.93 -14.17
CA TYR A 160 8.25 19.01 -14.45
C TYR A 160 8.83 18.37 -13.18
N ALA A 161 8.93 19.13 -12.08
CA ALA A 161 9.47 18.65 -10.81
C ALA A 161 8.59 17.52 -10.25
N THR A 162 7.29 17.77 -10.17
CA THR A 162 6.28 16.80 -9.71
C THR A 162 6.27 15.54 -10.59
N LEU A 163 6.22 15.72 -11.91
CA LEU A 163 6.20 14.59 -12.86
C LEU A 163 7.45 13.72 -12.72
N ARG A 164 8.64 14.33 -12.59
CA ARG A 164 9.91 13.60 -12.42
C ARG A 164 10.00 12.89 -11.08
N ASN A 165 9.56 13.53 -10.00
CA ASN A 165 9.56 12.94 -8.67
C ASN A 165 8.59 11.76 -8.57
N VAL A 166 7.34 11.89 -9.03
CA VAL A 166 6.36 10.78 -9.01
C VAL A 166 6.92 9.57 -9.75
N ARG A 167 7.46 9.75 -10.96
CA ARG A 167 8.12 8.64 -11.68
C ARG A 167 9.24 7.98 -10.90
N ARG A 168 10.09 8.80 -10.28
CA ARG A 168 11.24 8.29 -9.53
C ARG A 168 10.77 7.50 -8.31
N MET A 169 9.75 8.00 -7.62
CA MET A 169 9.14 7.34 -6.46
C MET A 169 8.45 6.03 -6.86
N VAL A 170 7.67 6.00 -7.95
CA VAL A 170 7.10 4.74 -8.47
C VAL A 170 8.22 3.77 -8.83
N GLY A 171 9.27 4.22 -9.52
CA GLY A 171 10.44 3.39 -9.82
C GLY A 171 11.15 2.84 -8.59
N ARG A 172 11.23 3.61 -7.49
CA ARG A 172 11.74 3.13 -6.18
C ARG A 172 10.86 2.03 -5.61
N SER A 173 9.54 2.21 -5.63
CA SER A 173 8.58 1.22 -5.14
C SER A 173 8.63 -0.08 -5.94
N LEU A 174 8.74 0.00 -7.27
CA LEU A 174 8.87 -1.18 -8.12
C LEU A 174 10.16 -1.95 -7.82
N ARG A 175 11.30 -1.26 -7.68
CA ARG A 175 12.57 -1.92 -7.27
C ARG A 175 12.46 -2.61 -5.92
N PHE A 176 11.73 -2.01 -4.97
CA PHE A 176 11.47 -2.65 -3.68
C PHE A 176 10.65 -3.94 -3.86
N ILE A 177 9.56 -3.88 -4.62
CA ILE A 177 8.69 -5.05 -4.90
C ILE A 177 9.50 -6.15 -5.59
N ASP A 178 10.31 -5.83 -6.60
CA ASP A 178 11.15 -6.79 -7.31
C ASP A 178 12.14 -7.51 -6.37
N LEU A 179 12.64 -6.82 -5.33
CA LEU A 179 13.56 -7.39 -4.36
C LEU A 179 12.89 -8.31 -3.34
N VAL A 180 11.72 -7.91 -2.82
CA VAL A 180 11.07 -8.61 -1.69
C VAL A 180 10.08 -9.69 -2.11
N GLY A 181 9.62 -9.64 -3.35
CA GLY A 181 8.66 -10.59 -3.92
C GLY A 181 7.42 -9.90 -4.50
N PRO A 182 6.72 -10.58 -5.44
CA PRO A 182 5.58 -10.01 -6.13
C PRO A 182 4.42 -9.73 -5.17
N VAL A 183 3.57 -8.77 -5.54
CA VAL A 183 2.31 -8.48 -4.86
C VAL A 183 1.32 -9.61 -5.19
N VAL A 184 0.98 -10.46 -4.21
CA VAL A 184 0.17 -11.67 -4.44
C VAL A 184 -1.31 -11.46 -4.06
N TRP A 185 -1.62 -10.49 -3.19
CA TRP A 185 -3.00 -10.19 -2.77
C TRP A 185 -3.11 -8.77 -2.21
N GLY A 186 -3.64 -7.80 -2.96
CA GLY A 186 -4.02 -6.45 -2.46
C GLY A 186 -3.02 -5.74 -1.51
N GLY A 187 -1.76 -6.16 -1.51
CA GLY A 187 -0.92 -6.25 -0.31
C GLY A 187 0.35 -7.07 -0.61
N VAL A 188 1.40 -6.81 0.16
CA VAL A 188 2.77 -7.22 -0.15
C VAL A 188 3.07 -8.61 0.43
N HIS A 189 3.50 -9.56 -0.39
CA HIS A 189 4.03 -10.84 0.09
C HIS A 189 5.56 -10.75 0.21
N VAL A 190 6.07 -10.63 1.42
CA VAL A 190 7.52 -10.65 1.68
C VAL A 190 7.96 -12.11 1.77
N ARG A 191 8.78 -12.57 0.83
CA ARG A 191 9.36 -13.93 0.89
C ARG A 191 10.61 -13.90 1.77
N TRP A 192 10.44 -14.21 3.05
CA TRP A 192 11.58 -14.31 3.97
C TRP A 192 12.47 -15.50 3.60
N ARG A 193 13.76 -15.22 3.38
CA ARG A 193 14.80 -16.24 3.26
C ARG A 193 15.57 -16.25 4.57
N VAL A 194 15.37 -17.27 5.39
CA VAL A 194 16.15 -17.44 6.62
C VAL A 194 17.56 -17.85 6.22
N TYR A 195 18.53 -16.96 6.39
CA TYR A 195 19.94 -17.34 6.34
C TYR A 195 20.31 -17.84 7.75
N GLY A 196 20.49 -19.15 7.89
CA GLY A 196 21.05 -19.72 9.10
C GLY A 196 22.49 -19.25 9.24
N SER A 197 22.76 -18.38 10.22
CA SER A 197 24.11 -18.04 10.62
C SER A 197 24.69 -19.21 11.41
N ASP A 198 25.35 -20.12 10.70
CA ASP A 198 26.14 -21.21 11.28
C ASP A 198 27.32 -20.61 12.06
N HIS A 199 27.07 -20.22 13.32
CA HIS A 199 28.13 -19.87 14.25
C HIS A 199 28.74 -21.17 14.75
N GLY A 200 29.71 -21.67 13.98
CA GLY A 200 30.61 -22.72 14.42
C GLY A 200 31.26 -22.32 15.75
N ARG A 201 30.83 -22.97 16.84
CA ARG A 201 31.65 -23.10 18.04
C ARG A 201 32.74 -24.12 17.73
N GLU A 202 33.91 -23.63 17.35
CA GLU A 202 35.15 -24.38 17.61
C GLU A 202 35.41 -24.43 19.12
N ARG A 203 35.91 -25.59 19.54
CA ARG A 203 36.10 -26.01 20.93
C ARG A 203 37.32 -25.34 21.58
#